data_AF-A0AA92TUT5-F1
#
_entry.id   AF-A0AA92TUT5-F1
#
_cell.length_a   1.000
_cell.length_b   1.000
_cell.length_c   1.000
_cell.angle_alpha   90.00
_cell.angle_beta   90.00
_cell.angle_gamma   90.00
#
_symmetry.space_group_name_H-M   'P 1'
#
loop_
_entity.id
_entity.type
_entity.pdbx_description
1 polymer ?
#
loop_
_entity_poly.entity_id
_entity_poly.type
_entity_poly.pdbx_seq_one_letter_code
_entity_poly.pdbx_strand_id
1 'polypeptide(L)'
;MAQEDDLRALGKIMDFLRAVSIILAIMNVYWYCYEAMHIWGVTIGVVDRILINFNRTGGLFHSILYTKLFSLLLLALSCLGTKGVKAEKMSWNRIWTVLVVGSCLFFLNWWILLLPISNLGNATLYIFTMTAGYICLLMGGLWMSRLLKHNLMEDVFNNENESFMQETKLMENEYSVNLPTRFYYK
;
A
#
# COMPACT_ATOMS: atom_id res chain seq x y z
N MET A 1 13.65 -8.53 -22.20
CA MET A 1 13.39 -7.12 -22.52
C MET A 1 11.92 -6.75 -22.28
N ALA A 2 10.93 -7.30 -23.01
CA ALA A 2 9.50 -6.98 -22.79
C ALA A 2 9.03 -7.17 -21.33
N GLN A 3 9.38 -8.29 -20.69
CA GLN A 3 9.00 -8.56 -19.29
C GLN A 3 9.63 -7.58 -18.27
N GLU A 4 10.81 -7.02 -18.57
CA GLU A 4 11.45 -6.03 -17.70
C GLU A 4 10.80 -4.65 -17.87
N ASP A 5 10.41 -4.29 -19.09
CA ASP A 5 9.68 -3.07 -19.39
C ASP A 5 8.30 -3.07 -18.74
N ASP A 6 7.59 -4.21 -18.77
CA ASP A 6 6.28 -4.38 -18.11
C ASP A 6 6.40 -4.23 -16.59
N LEU A 7 7.43 -4.82 -15.99
CA LEU A 7 7.69 -4.67 -14.55
C LEU A 7 8.04 -3.24 -14.16
N ARG A 8 8.77 -2.52 -15.02
CA ARG A 8 9.11 -1.11 -14.81
C ARG A 8 7.88 -0.21 -14.97
N ALA A 9 7.01 -0.51 -15.92
CA ALA A 9 5.73 0.18 -16.11
C ALA A 9 4.82 -0.02 -14.89
N LEU A 10 4.71 -1.26 -14.39
CA LEU A 10 3.96 -1.57 -13.18
C LEU A 10 4.49 -0.77 -11.98
N GLY A 11 5.81 -0.72 -11.79
CA GLY A 11 6.42 0.09 -10.71
C GLY A 11 6.02 1.58 -10.78
N LYS A 12 6.03 2.18 -11.97
CA LYS A 12 5.60 3.57 -12.16
C LYS A 12 4.13 3.79 -11.83
N ILE A 13 3.25 2.87 -12.24
CA ILE A 13 1.81 2.95 -11.93
C ILE A 13 1.59 2.95 -10.42
N MET A 14 2.37 2.14 -9.69
CA MET A 14 2.24 2.08 -8.25
C MET A 14 2.71 3.33 -7.53
N ASP A 15 3.84 3.91 -7.95
CA ASP A 15 4.31 5.18 -7.39
C ASP A 15 3.31 6.31 -7.67
N PHE A 16 2.68 6.28 -8.85
CA PHE A 16 1.57 7.16 -9.18
C PHE A 16 0.37 6.96 -8.24
N LEU A 17 -0.09 5.73 -8.01
CA LEU A 17 -1.19 5.45 -7.06
C LEU A 17 -0.87 5.93 -5.65
N ARG A 18 0.39 5.79 -5.21
CA ARG A 18 0.85 6.32 -3.91
C ARG A 18 0.81 7.84 -3.88
N ALA A 19 1.27 8.51 -4.93
CA ALA A 19 1.21 9.97 -5.04
C ALA A 19 -0.24 10.46 -4.97
N VAL A 20 -1.17 9.82 -5.69
CA VAL A 20 -2.60 10.15 -5.64
C VAL A 20 -3.17 9.93 -4.23
N SER A 21 -2.80 8.82 -3.57
CA SER A 21 -3.17 8.55 -2.17
C SER A 21 -2.73 9.66 -1.21
N ILE A 22 -1.48 10.14 -1.33
CA ILE A 22 -0.94 11.25 -0.54
C ILE A 22 -1.71 12.54 -0.82
N ILE A 23 -1.95 12.85 -2.10
CA ILE A 23 -2.71 14.05 -2.49
C ILE A 23 -4.10 14.03 -1.86
N LEU A 24 -4.80 12.90 -1.86
CA LEU A 24 -6.10 12.78 -1.21
C LEU A 24 -6.04 12.97 0.31
N ALA A 25 -4.99 12.48 0.96
CA ALA A 25 -4.78 12.71 2.40
C ALA A 25 -4.54 14.20 2.70
N ILE A 26 -3.77 14.89 1.85
CA ILE A 26 -3.53 16.34 1.95
C ILE A 26 -4.85 17.10 1.69
N MET A 27 -5.62 16.72 0.68
CA MET A 27 -6.93 17.32 0.40
C MET A 27 -7.91 17.14 1.56
N ASN A 28 -7.91 15.97 2.22
CA ASN A 28 -8.70 15.75 3.43
C ASN A 28 -8.31 16.75 4.53
N VAL A 29 -7.01 16.87 4.82
CA VAL A 29 -6.51 17.83 5.81
C VAL A 29 -6.91 19.27 5.43
N TYR A 30 -6.71 19.66 4.18
CA TYR A 30 -7.03 21.00 3.71
C TYR A 30 -8.53 21.33 3.85
N TRP A 31 -9.40 20.37 3.50
CA TRP A 31 -10.86 20.55 3.58
C TRP A 31 -11.34 20.65 5.03
N TYR A 32 -10.93 19.74 5.90
CA TYR A 32 -11.44 19.68 7.29
C TYR A 32 -10.73 20.64 8.26
N CYS A 33 -9.54 21.13 7.92
CA CYS A 33 -8.80 22.13 8.70
C CYS A 33 -8.74 23.49 7.99
N TYR A 34 -9.74 23.83 7.17
CA TYR A 34 -9.73 25.03 6.32
C TYR A 34 -9.48 26.33 7.08
N GLU A 35 -10.09 26.50 8.27
CA GLU A 35 -9.88 27.70 9.08
C GLU A 35 -8.42 27.88 9.51
N ALA A 36 -7.74 26.80 9.88
CA ALA A 36 -6.32 26.84 10.20
C ALA A 36 -5.46 27.15 8.96
N MET A 37 -5.82 26.60 7.79
CA MET A 37 -5.14 26.90 6.53
C MET A 37 -5.28 28.37 6.12
N HIS A 38 -6.46 28.95 6.39
CA HIS A 38 -6.73 30.36 6.15
C HIS A 38 -5.88 31.26 7.08
N ILE A 39 -5.78 30.90 8.36
CA ILE A 39 -4.92 31.61 9.33
C ILE A 39 -3.44 31.52 8.94
N TRP A 40 -3.00 30.38 8.41
CA TRP A 40 -1.63 30.19 7.93
C TRP A 40 -1.33 30.87 6.59
N GLY A 41 -2.33 31.44 5.91
CA GLY A 41 -2.15 32.07 4.60
C GLY A 41 -1.83 31.07 3.48
N VAL A 42 -2.17 29.79 3.66
CA VAL A 42 -1.92 28.71 2.69
C VAL A 42 -3.11 28.48 1.75
N THR A 43 -4.17 29.28 1.89
CA THR A 43 -5.37 29.16 1.05
C THR A 43 -5.11 29.61 -0.38
N ILE A 44 -5.28 28.69 -1.33
CA ILE A 44 -5.13 28.96 -2.76
C ILE A 44 -6.53 28.93 -3.37
N GLY A 45 -7.04 30.09 -3.81
CA GLY A 45 -8.41 30.19 -4.33
C GLY A 45 -8.71 29.35 -5.59
N VAL A 46 -7.69 28.81 -6.25
CA VAL A 46 -7.85 27.80 -7.32
C VAL A 46 -8.13 26.41 -6.73
N VAL A 47 -7.41 26.03 -5.66
CA VAL A 47 -7.59 24.75 -4.97
C VAL A 47 -8.97 24.67 -4.34
N ASP A 48 -9.44 25.76 -3.73
CA ASP A 48 -10.79 25.83 -3.14
C ASP A 48 -11.89 25.54 -4.18
N ARG A 49 -11.78 26.18 -5.36
CA ARG A 49 -12.72 25.95 -6.47
C ARG A 49 -12.68 24.52 -6.98
N ILE A 50 -11.49 23.94 -7.12
CA ILE A 50 -11.34 22.54 -7.55
C ILE A 50 -12.00 21.61 -6.53
N LEU A 51 -11.72 21.79 -5.24
CA LEU A 51 -12.26 20.95 -4.17
C LEU A 51 -13.79 21.04 -4.07
N ILE A 52 -14.35 22.24 -4.17
CA ILE A 52 -15.81 22.45 -4.15
C ILE A 52 -16.48 21.76 -5.35
N ASN A 53 -15.92 21.93 -6.55
CA ASN A 53 -16.44 21.27 -7.76
C ASN A 53 -16.30 19.75 -7.67
N PHE A 54 -15.18 19.26 -7.12
CA PHE A 54 -14.95 17.84 -6.92
C PHE A 54 -15.95 17.26 -5.91
N ASN A 55 -16.24 17.96 -4.81
CA ASN A 55 -17.23 17.52 -3.85
C ASN A 55 -18.64 17.52 -4.45
N ARG A 56 -19.00 18.54 -5.24
CA ARG A 56 -20.32 18.65 -5.89
C ARG A 56 -20.60 17.49 -6.85
N THR A 57 -19.58 17.01 -7.55
CA THR A 57 -19.73 15.94 -8.55
C THR A 57 -19.46 14.55 -7.96
N GLY A 58 -18.48 14.42 -7.06
CA GLY A 58 -17.99 13.13 -6.56
C GLY A 58 -18.39 12.77 -5.12
N GLY A 59 -18.94 13.71 -4.34
CA GLY A 59 -19.39 13.47 -2.96
C GLY A 59 -18.29 13.04 -1.98
N LEU A 60 -17.01 13.09 -2.38
CA LEU A 60 -15.90 12.50 -1.65
C LEU A 60 -15.72 13.11 -0.25
N PHE A 61 -16.03 14.40 -0.09
CA PHE A 61 -15.88 15.16 1.16
C PHE A 61 -17.17 15.22 1.99
N HIS A 62 -18.22 14.49 1.61
CA HIS A 62 -19.46 14.41 2.39
C HIS A 62 -19.22 13.78 3.78
N SER A 63 -18.26 12.86 3.89
CA SER A 63 -17.82 12.28 5.15
C SER A 63 -16.30 12.21 5.22
N ILE A 64 -15.74 12.49 6.40
CA ILE A 64 -14.31 12.35 6.72
C ILE A 64 -13.82 10.94 6.37
N LEU A 65 -14.67 9.94 6.52
CA LEU A 65 -14.32 8.55 6.30
C LEU A 65 -14.15 8.22 4.81
N TYR A 66 -14.93 8.81 3.90
CA TYR A 66 -14.88 8.45 2.48
C TYR A 66 -13.57 8.83 1.82
N THR A 67 -13.12 10.07 2.00
CA THR A 67 -11.81 10.54 1.54
C THR A 67 -10.66 9.68 2.09
N LYS A 68 -10.74 9.28 3.37
CA LYS A 68 -9.76 8.41 4.02
C LYS A 68 -9.77 6.99 3.48
N LEU A 69 -10.94 6.40 3.28
CA LEU A 69 -11.09 5.07 2.69
C LEU A 69 -10.54 5.04 1.26
N PHE A 70 -10.82 6.07 0.46
CA PHE A 70 -10.31 6.16 -0.90
C PHE A 70 -8.78 6.34 -0.92
N SER A 71 -8.23 7.19 -0.05
CA SER A 71 -6.78 7.33 0.14
C SER A 71 -6.13 6.01 0.57
N LEU A 72 -6.74 5.28 1.51
CA LEU A 72 -6.27 3.98 1.98
C LEU A 72 -6.33 2.90 0.89
N LEU A 73 -7.40 2.89 0.10
CA LEU A 73 -7.57 1.93 -1.01
C LEU A 73 -6.43 2.10 -2.03
N LEU A 74 -6.16 3.35 -2.46
CA LEU A 74 -5.04 3.62 -3.36
C LEU A 74 -3.70 3.31 -2.72
N LEU A 75 -3.53 3.56 -1.42
CA LEU A 75 -2.33 3.20 -0.67
C LEU A 75 -2.13 1.67 -0.67
N ALA A 76 -3.17 0.89 -0.39
CA ALA A 76 -3.12 -0.56 -0.36
C ALA A 76 -2.76 -1.13 -1.74
N LEU A 77 -3.41 -0.64 -2.80
CA LEU A 77 -3.07 -1.00 -4.18
C LEU A 77 -1.60 -0.64 -4.51
N SER A 78 -1.14 0.53 -4.06
CA SER A 78 0.26 0.97 -4.21
C SER A 78 1.27 0.18 -3.36
N CYS A 79 0.83 -0.68 -2.44
CA CYS A 79 1.72 -1.54 -1.66
C CYS A 79 1.86 -2.93 -2.32
N LEU A 80 0.78 -3.49 -2.86
CA LEU A 80 0.71 -4.87 -3.38
C LEU A 80 1.69 -5.15 -4.53
N GLY A 81 1.83 -4.25 -5.49
CA GLY A 81 2.75 -4.50 -6.61
C GLY A 81 4.24 -4.24 -6.31
N THR A 82 4.63 -3.69 -5.15
CA THR A 82 6.01 -3.23 -4.96
C THR A 82 6.91 -4.44 -4.85
N LYS A 83 8.02 -4.47 -5.60
CA LYS A 83 9.08 -5.45 -5.36
C LYS A 83 9.85 -4.97 -4.14
N GLY A 84 9.52 -5.53 -2.98
CA GLY A 84 10.25 -5.23 -1.76
C GLY A 84 11.66 -5.79 -1.83
N VAL A 85 12.65 -4.93 -1.61
CA VAL A 85 14.03 -5.35 -1.35
C VAL A 85 14.01 -6.23 -0.08
N LYS A 86 14.78 -7.34 -0.13
CA LYS A 86 14.88 -8.35 0.95
C LYS A 86 14.90 -7.68 2.32
N ALA A 87 13.97 -8.09 3.19
CA ALA A 87 13.85 -7.55 4.54
C ALA A 87 14.11 -8.62 5.59
N GLU A 88 14.65 -8.15 6.71
CA GLU A 88 14.83 -8.85 7.98
C GLU A 88 13.66 -9.75 8.39
N LYS A 89 13.97 -10.76 9.20
CA LYS A 89 13.01 -11.69 9.84
C LYS A 89 12.00 -10.90 10.69
N MET A 90 10.89 -10.47 10.09
CA MET A 90 9.89 -9.67 10.77
C MET A 90 8.67 -10.52 11.12
N SER A 91 8.25 -10.49 12.39
CA SER A 91 7.13 -11.31 12.87
C SER A 91 5.78 -10.76 12.40
N TRP A 92 4.86 -11.66 12.05
CA TRP A 92 3.48 -11.34 11.64
C TRP A 92 2.77 -10.45 12.66
N ASN A 93 3.03 -10.69 13.95
CA ASN A 93 2.47 -9.91 15.05
C ASN A 93 2.84 -8.43 14.96
N ARG A 94 4.10 -8.11 14.61
CA ARG A 94 4.55 -6.72 14.48
C ARG A 94 3.85 -6.00 13.33
N ILE A 95 3.63 -6.69 12.20
CA ILE A 95 2.91 -6.13 11.05
C ILE A 95 1.47 -5.78 11.46
N TRP A 96 0.78 -6.71 12.13
CA TRP A 96 -0.56 -6.47 12.65
C TRP A 96 -0.62 -5.31 13.65
N THR A 97 0.33 -5.24 14.60
CA THR A 97 0.36 -4.12 15.55
C THR A 97 0.50 -2.78 14.84
N VAL A 98 1.40 -2.66 13.86
CA VAL A 98 1.59 -1.40 13.11
C VAL A 98 0.38 -1.05 12.25
N LEU A 99 -0.27 -2.04 11.63
CA LEU A 99 -1.50 -1.80 10.87
C LEU A 99 -2.67 -1.38 11.75
N VAL A 100 -2.85 -2.00 12.92
CA VAL A 100 -3.91 -1.63 13.87
C VAL A 100 -3.67 -0.24 14.42
N VAL A 101 -2.46 0.05 14.90
CA VAL A 101 -2.09 1.39 15.41
C VAL A 101 -2.27 2.45 14.31
N GLY A 102 -1.80 2.17 13.09
CA GLY A 102 -1.96 3.07 11.95
C GLY A 102 -3.44 3.32 11.60
N SER A 103 -4.26 2.27 11.61
CA SER A 103 -5.70 2.37 11.35
C SER A 103 -6.41 3.19 12.43
N CYS A 104 -6.10 2.95 13.70
CA CYS A 104 -6.65 3.72 14.82
C CYS A 104 -6.28 5.21 14.69
N LEU A 105 -5.01 5.53 14.46
CA LEU A 105 -4.55 6.93 14.33
C LEU A 105 -5.18 7.63 13.12
N PHE A 106 -5.36 6.92 12.00
CA PHE A 106 -5.85 7.50 10.75
C PHE A 106 -7.38 7.71 10.74
N PHE A 107 -8.16 6.73 11.23
CA PHE A 107 -9.63 6.79 11.19
C PHE A 107 -10.25 7.39 12.46
N LEU A 108 -9.72 7.07 13.65
CA LEU A 108 -10.30 7.48 14.92
C LEU A 108 -9.74 8.82 15.40
N ASN A 109 -9.53 9.78 14.50
CA ASN A 109 -9.05 11.13 14.86
C ASN A 109 -10.12 12.22 14.60
N TRP A 110 -11.35 11.85 14.21
CA TRP A 110 -12.44 12.81 13.96
C TRP A 110 -12.76 13.69 15.19
N TRP A 111 -12.62 13.11 16.40
CA TRP A 111 -12.97 13.76 17.66
C TRP A 111 -11.97 14.86 18.03
N ILE A 112 -10.75 14.82 17.50
CA ILE A 112 -9.72 15.85 17.71
C ILE A 112 -10.19 17.20 17.16
N LEU A 113 -10.97 17.19 16.07
CA LEU A 113 -11.51 18.42 15.48
C LEU A 113 -12.59 19.08 16.36
N LEU A 114 -13.23 18.31 17.25
CA LEU A 114 -14.30 18.75 18.15
C LEU A 114 -13.80 19.24 19.51
N LEU A 115 -12.49 19.19 19.77
CA LEU A 115 -11.93 19.58 21.07
C LEU A 115 -12.04 21.10 21.32
N PRO A 116 -12.41 21.55 22.54
CA PRO A 116 -12.56 22.97 22.86
C PRO A 116 -11.21 23.62 23.22
N ILE A 117 -10.19 23.46 22.37
CA ILE A 117 -8.84 24.01 22.62
C ILE A 117 -8.62 25.28 21.80
N SER A 118 -8.38 25.12 20.50
CA SER A 118 -8.24 26.20 19.52
C SER A 118 -8.25 25.57 18.13
N ASN A 119 -8.72 26.29 17.11
CA ASN A 119 -8.79 25.76 15.75
C ASN A 119 -7.40 25.39 15.22
N LEU A 120 -6.37 26.14 15.64
CA LEU A 120 -4.96 25.86 15.35
C LEU A 120 -4.45 24.60 16.08
N GLY A 121 -4.74 24.45 17.37
CA GLY A 121 -4.36 23.27 18.16
C GLY A 121 -5.01 21.99 17.64
N ASN A 122 -6.30 22.06 17.31
CA ASN A 122 -7.03 20.93 16.75
C ASN A 122 -6.48 20.54 15.37
N ALA A 123 -6.20 21.51 14.50
CA ALA A 123 -5.63 21.25 13.18
C ALA A 123 -4.23 20.62 13.26
N THR A 124 -3.36 21.12 14.14
CA THR A 124 -2.00 20.57 14.31
C THR A 124 -2.03 19.13 14.83
N LEU A 125 -2.85 18.83 15.85
CA LEU A 125 -3.04 17.47 16.36
C LEU A 125 -3.67 16.54 15.31
N TYR A 126 -4.63 17.04 14.53
CA TYR A 126 -5.27 16.29 13.45
C TYR A 126 -4.25 15.94 12.35
N ILE A 127 -3.43 16.90 11.91
CA ILE A 127 -2.37 16.69 10.92
C ILE A 127 -1.34 15.70 11.44
N PHE A 128 -0.91 15.83 12.70
CA PHE A 128 0.05 14.93 13.31
C PHE A 128 -0.47 13.49 13.36
N THR A 129 -1.69 13.28 13.83
CA THR A 129 -2.29 11.94 13.89
C THR A 129 -2.55 11.36 12.50
N MET A 130 -2.99 12.18 11.54
CA MET A 130 -3.17 11.78 10.12
C MET A 130 -1.86 11.32 9.50
N THR A 131 -0.79 12.11 9.64
CA THR A 131 0.52 11.81 9.04
C THR A 131 1.17 10.59 9.70
N ALA A 132 1.15 10.51 11.03
CA ALA A 132 1.63 9.33 11.75
C ALA A 132 0.86 8.07 11.35
N GLY A 133 -0.48 8.13 11.33
CA GLY A 133 -1.33 7.02 10.91
C GLY A 133 -1.04 6.56 9.47
N TYR A 134 -0.91 7.51 8.54
CA TYR A 134 -0.60 7.22 7.14
C TYR A 134 0.76 6.53 6.98
N ILE A 135 1.80 7.02 7.67
CA ILE A 135 3.14 6.43 7.61
C ILE A 135 3.13 5.00 8.18
N CYS A 136 2.45 4.78 9.31
CA CYS A 136 2.29 3.44 9.87
C CYS A 136 1.59 2.49 8.89
N LEU A 137 0.52 2.94 8.23
CA LEU A 137 -0.20 2.15 7.23
C LEU A 137 0.64 1.85 6.00
N LEU A 138 1.43 2.82 5.51
CA LEU A 138 2.37 2.61 4.42
C LEU A 138 3.44 1.57 4.79
N MET A 139 4.07 1.71 5.97
CA MET A 139 5.07 0.75 6.45
C MET A 139 4.46 -0.65 6.60
N GLY A 140 3.31 -0.76 7.26
CA GLY A 140 2.59 -2.02 7.46
C GLY A 140 2.18 -2.66 6.13
N GLY A 141 1.67 -1.88 5.18
CA GLY A 141 1.28 -2.36 3.84
C GLY A 141 2.47 -2.85 3.02
N LEU A 142 3.61 -2.14 3.06
CA LEU A 142 4.85 -2.57 2.40
C LEU A 142 5.38 -3.88 3.00
N TRP A 143 5.32 -4.04 4.33
CA TRP A 143 5.74 -5.27 4.99
C TRP A 143 4.80 -6.44 4.71
N MET A 144 3.48 -6.21 4.74
CA MET A 144 2.47 -7.22 4.42
C MET A 144 2.60 -7.72 2.97
N SER A 145 2.77 -6.80 2.00
CA SER A 145 2.97 -7.12 0.58
C SER A 145 4.21 -8.01 0.35
N ARG A 146 5.28 -7.77 1.11
CA ARG A 146 6.50 -8.58 1.05
C ARG A 146 6.29 -10.02 1.53
N LEU A 147 5.59 -10.20 2.64
CA LEU A 147 5.36 -11.54 3.20
C LEU A 147 4.44 -12.38 2.31
N LEU A 148 3.37 -11.77 1.77
CA LEU A 148 2.45 -12.42 0.84
C LEU A 148 3.17 -12.95 -0.42
N LYS A 149 4.12 -12.18 -0.96
CA LYS A 149 4.93 -12.63 -2.12
C LYS A 149 5.93 -13.73 -1.77
N HIS A 150 6.42 -13.79 -0.53
CA HIS A 150 7.33 -14.84 -0.10
C HIS A 150 6.60 -16.19 0.06
N ASN A 151 5.36 -16.17 0.54
CA ASN A 151 4.56 -17.40 0.69
C ASN A 151 3.89 -17.89 -0.60
N LEU A 152 3.78 -17.07 -1.65
CA LEU A 152 3.22 -17.55 -2.93
C LEU A 152 4.20 -18.35 -3.80
N MET A 153 5.50 -18.31 -3.47
CA MET A 153 6.54 -19.10 -4.11
C MET A 153 7.00 -20.18 -3.12
N GLU A 154 6.08 -21.03 -2.65
CA GLU A 154 6.42 -22.10 -1.69
C GLU A 154 7.46 -23.07 -2.25
N ASP A 155 7.56 -23.19 -3.58
CA ASP A 155 8.44 -24.14 -4.23
C ASP A 155 9.61 -23.52 -5.03
N VAL A 156 10.45 -22.73 -4.34
CA VAL A 156 11.68 -22.16 -4.95
C VAL A 156 12.67 -23.23 -5.40
N PHE A 157 12.62 -24.42 -4.79
CA PHE A 157 13.53 -25.54 -5.05
C PHE A 157 12.90 -26.67 -5.87
N ASN A 158 11.69 -26.48 -6.40
CA ASN A 158 11.02 -27.46 -7.25
C ASN A 158 10.77 -28.83 -6.56
N ASN A 159 10.67 -28.86 -5.23
CA ASN A 159 10.40 -30.05 -4.40
C ASN A 159 9.06 -30.72 -4.75
N GLU A 160 8.02 -29.97 -5.11
CA GLU A 160 6.74 -30.55 -5.53
C GLU A 160 6.88 -31.18 -6.92
N ASN A 161 7.60 -30.53 -7.83
CA ASN A 161 7.89 -31.11 -9.15
C ASN A 161 8.86 -32.30 -9.09
N GLU A 162 9.78 -32.32 -8.11
CA GLU A 162 10.65 -33.46 -7.81
C GLU A 162 9.90 -34.63 -7.16
N SER A 163 8.65 -34.44 -6.73
CA SER A 163 7.77 -35.47 -6.17
C SER A 163 7.00 -36.27 -7.23
N PHE A 164 7.09 -35.91 -8.51
CA PHE A 164 6.51 -36.71 -9.61
C PHE A 164 7.49 -37.78 -10.10
N MET A 165 6.95 -38.93 -10.54
CA MET A 165 7.73 -40.00 -11.12
C MET A 165 8.29 -39.56 -12.48
N GLN A 166 9.61 -39.63 -12.64
CA GLN A 166 10.29 -39.40 -13.91
C GLN A 166 10.62 -40.73 -14.61
N GLU A 167 10.85 -40.69 -15.92
CA GLU A 167 11.21 -41.87 -16.70
C GLU A 167 12.58 -42.41 -16.29
N THR A 168 12.63 -43.65 -15.76
CA THR A 168 13.87 -44.28 -15.30
C THR A 168 14.49 -45.20 -16.35
N LYS A 169 13.83 -45.42 -17.49
CA LYS A 169 14.36 -46.27 -18.56
C LYS A 169 15.30 -45.47 -19.45
N LEU A 170 16.45 -46.08 -19.73
CA LEU A 170 17.36 -45.58 -20.74
C LEU A 170 16.75 -45.85 -22.13
N MET A 171 16.57 -44.81 -22.94
CA MET A 171 16.17 -44.95 -24.33
C MET A 171 17.40 -44.87 -25.23
N GLU A 172 17.56 -45.83 -26.14
CA GLU A 172 18.63 -45.88 -27.12
C GLU A 172 18.01 -45.73 -28.51
N ASN A 173 18.06 -44.52 -29.08
CA ASN A 173 17.73 -44.27 -30.48
C ASN A 173 18.65 -43.18 -31.06
N GLU A 174 18.60 -42.96 -32.37
CA GLU A 174 19.50 -42.02 -33.08
C GLU A 174 19.40 -40.57 -32.59
N TYR A 175 18.29 -40.22 -31.91
CA TYR A 175 18.00 -38.85 -31.45
C TYR A 175 17.82 -38.75 -29.93
N SER A 176 18.11 -39.80 -29.17
CA SER A 176 17.80 -39.84 -27.74
C SER A 176 18.88 -39.12 -26.95
N VAL A 177 18.47 -38.16 -26.14
CA VAL A 177 19.34 -37.47 -25.18
C VAL A 177 18.84 -37.79 -23.78
N ASN A 178 19.60 -38.59 -23.04
CA ASN A 178 19.29 -38.97 -21.67
C ASN A 178 20.08 -38.07 -20.71
N LEU A 179 19.36 -37.30 -19.88
CA LEU A 179 19.96 -36.41 -18.88
C LEU A 179 19.81 -37.04 -17.49
N PRO A 180 20.92 -37.20 -16.73
CA PRO A 180 20.82 -37.73 -15.38
C PRO A 180 20.15 -36.72 -14.44
N THR A 181 18.97 -37.04 -13.95
CA THR A 181 18.22 -36.25 -12.96
C THR A 181 18.12 -36.98 -11.63
N ARG A 182 18.09 -36.21 -10.53
CA ARG A 182 17.72 -36.71 -9.19
C ARG A 182 16.30 -36.25 -8.93
N PHE A 183 15.40 -37.17 -8.59
CA PHE A 183 14.03 -36.88 -8.21
C PHE A 183 13.70 -37.67 -6.95
N TYR A 184 12.83 -37.12 -6.09
CA TYR A 184 12.45 -37.71 -4.81
C TYR A 184 10.98 -38.15 -4.89
N TYR A 185 10.73 -39.25 -5.60
CA TYR A 185 9.41 -39.89 -5.65
C TYR A 185 9.18 -40.71 -4.37
N LYS A 186 8.08 -40.45 -3.65
CA LYS A 186 7.64 -41.22 -2.47
C LYS A 186 6.24 -41.78 -2.67
#